data_AF-A0A523MSJ3-F1
#
_entry.id   AF-A0A523MSJ3-F1
#
_cell.length_a   1.000
_cell.length_b   1.000
_cell.length_c   1.000
_cell.angle_alpha   90.00
_cell.angle_beta   90.00
_cell.angle_gamma   90.00
#
_symmetry.space_group_name_H-M   'P 1'
#
loop_
_entity.id
_entity.type
_entity.pdbx_description
1 polymer ?
#
loop_
_entity_poly.entity_id
_entity_poly.type
_entity_poly.pdbx_seq_one_letter_code
_entity_poly.pdbx_strand_id
1 'polypeptide(L)' 'MLADLEAIVDRLGAEGLELDEALSLFERGIARLRDAGKMLDAAEGRVEELIEDASGDLEAIGFDIPVRAESDGPSGS' A
#
# COMPACT_ATOMS: atom_id res chain seq x y z
N MET A 1 -1.51 0.22 17.67
CA MET A 1 -0.73 1.11 16.79
C MET A 1 -0.83 2.56 17.24
N LEU A 2 -2.03 3.15 17.28
CA LEU A 2 -2.25 4.49 17.86
C LEU A 2 -2.10 4.50 19.39
N ALA A 3 -2.73 3.53 20.08
CA ALA A 3 -2.62 3.38 21.53
C ALA A 3 -1.17 3.30 22.05
N ASP A 4 -0.27 2.68 21.28
CA ASP A 4 1.16 2.61 21.63
C ASP A 4 1.85 3.97 21.47
N LEU A 5 1.47 4.76 20.47
CA LEU A 5 2.00 6.11 20.26
C LEU A 5 1.48 7.06 21.35
N GLU A 6 0.20 6.95 21.69
CA GLU A 6 -0.42 7.67 22.82
C GLU A 6 0.30 7.34 24.14
N ALA A 7 0.57 6.06 24.40
CA ALA A 7 1.34 5.65 25.58
C ALA A 7 2.78 6.19 25.59
N ILE A 8 3.43 6.34 24.43
CA ILE A 8 4.75 6.97 24.32
C ILE A 8 4.66 8.47 24.63
N VAL A 9 3.64 9.16 24.09
CA VAL A 9 3.42 10.59 24.34
C VAL A 9 3.14 10.86 25.82
N ASP A 10 2.27 10.07 26.44
CA ASP A 10 1.96 10.17 27.87
C ASP A 10 3.21 9.96 28.73
N ARG A 11 4.06 9.00 28.37
CA ARG A 11 5.29 8.72 29.11
C ARG A 11 6.35 9.83 28.93
N LEU A 12 6.46 10.41 27.74
CA LEU A 12 7.35 11.56 27.48
C LEU A 12 6.94 12.82 28.23
N GLY A 13 5.65 12.98 28.53
CA GLY A 13 5.12 14.10 29.32
C GLY A 13 5.23 13.94 30.84
N ALA A 14 5.70 12.77 31.31
CA ALA A 14 5.78 12.49 32.74
C ALA A 14 6.96 13.22 33.41
N GLU A 15 6.73 13.67 34.64
CA GLU A 15 7.79 14.24 35.48
C GLU A 15 8.78 13.15 35.92
N GLY A 16 10.08 13.49 35.98
CA GLY A 16 11.12 12.57 36.47
C GLY A 16 11.58 11.52 35.44
N LEU A 17 11.36 11.76 34.15
CA LEU A 17 11.89 10.91 33.09
C LEU A 17 13.39 11.17 32.89
N GLU A 18 14.19 10.12 32.99
CA GLU A 18 15.63 10.18 32.71
C GLU A 18 15.88 10.45 31.21
N LEU A 19 16.94 11.19 30.89
CA LEU A 19 17.25 11.61 29.53
C LEU A 19 17.36 10.43 28.54
N ASP A 20 18.03 9.35 28.95
CA ASP A 20 18.19 8.16 28.12
C ASP A 20 16.84 7.45 27.86
N GLU A 21 15.94 7.43 28.86
CA GLU A 21 14.59 6.89 28.70
C GLU A 21 13.77 7.77 27.75
N ALA A 22 13.89 9.11 27.86
CA ALA A 22 13.25 10.06 26.97
C ALA A 22 13.71 9.91 25.51
N LEU A 23 15.02 9.78 25.28
CA LEU A 23 15.58 9.56 23.94
C LEU A 23 15.08 8.25 23.33
N SER A 24 15.09 7.16 24.12
CA SER A 24 14.59 5.86 23.65
C SER A 24 13.10 5.90 23.29
N LEU A 25 12.28 6.55 24.12
CA LEU A 25 10.85 6.72 23.85
C LEU A 25 10.60 7.57 22.60
N PHE A 26 11.36 8.64 22.42
CA PHE A 26 11.26 9.51 21.25
C PHE A 26 11.59 8.77 19.95
N GLU A 27 12.71 8.03 19.91
CA GLU A 27 13.09 7.22 18.74
C GLU A 27 12.01 6.19 18.39
N ARG A 28 11.47 5.51 19.41
CA ARG A 28 10.35 4.58 19.25
C ARG A 28 9.12 5.30 18.71
N GLY A 29 8.80 6.49 19.21
CA GLY A 29 7.68 7.30 18.73
C GLY A 29 7.80 7.65 17.25
N ILE A 30 8.98 8.10 16.80
CA ILE A 30 9.26 8.42 15.39
C ILE A 30 9.10 7.19 14.49
N ALA A 31 9.59 6.03 14.92
CA ALA A 31 9.41 4.78 14.17
C ALA A 31 7.92 4.45 14.00
N ARG A 32 7.13 4.55 15.08
CA ARG A 32 5.68 4.27 15.02
C ARG A 32 4.92 5.27 14.17
N LEU A 33 5.28 6.55 14.21
CA LEU A 33 4.67 7.57 13.36
C LEU A 33 4.92 7.29 11.88
N ARG A 34 6.15 6.89 11.52
CA ARG A 34 6.49 6.50 10.14
C ARG A 34 5.68 5.29 9.66
N ASP A 35 5.51 4.30 10.51
CA ASP A 35 4.73 3.11 10.14
C ASP A 35 3.24 3.45 9.99
N ALA A 36 2.70 4.32 10.84
CA ALA A 36 1.32 4.79 10.71
C ALA A 36 1.11 5.56 9.41
N GLY A 37 2.06 6.41 9.02
CA GLY A 37 2.05 7.11 7.73
C GLY A 37 1.96 6.15 6.55
N LYS A 38 2.85 5.15 6.49
CA LYS A 38 2.82 4.13 5.41
C LYS A 38 1.48 3.39 5.30
N MET A 39 0.84 3.13 6.43
CA MET A 39 -0.46 2.46 6.44
C MET A 39 -1.57 3.36 5.92
N LEU A 40 -1.52 4.66 6.24
CA LEU A 40 -2.45 5.64 5.69
C LEU A 40 -2.26 5.79 4.18
N ASP A 41 -1.02 5.92 3.71
CA ASP A 41 -0.71 6.00 2.28
C ASP A 41 -1.22 4.76 1.51
N ALA A 42 -1.03 3.57 2.09
CA ALA A 42 -1.52 2.33 1.51
C ALA A 42 -3.05 2.21 1.52
N ALA A 43 -3.71 2.79 2.54
CA ALA A 43 -5.17 2.84 2.59
C ALA A 43 -5.73 3.82 1.56
N GLU A 44 -5.08 4.97 1.38
CA GLU A 44 -5.43 5.98 0.37
C GLU A 44 -5.37 5.38 -1.04
N GLY A 45 -4.25 4.75 -1.41
CA GLY A 45 -4.13 4.13 -2.74
C GLY A 45 -5.19 3.04 -3.00
N ARG A 46 -5.54 2.24 -1.99
CA ARG A 46 -6.64 1.26 -2.13
C ARG A 46 -8.01 1.90 -2.33
N VAL A 47 -8.26 3.05 -1.69
CA VAL A 47 -9.51 3.79 -1.89
C VAL A 47 -9.56 4.38 -3.31
N GLU A 48 -8.43 4.89 -3.81
CA GLU A 48 -8.32 5.39 -5.19
C GLU A 48 -8.62 4.28 -6.21
N GLU A 49 -7.96 3.12 -6.11
CA GLU A 49 -8.22 1.95 -6.96
C GLU A 49 -9.71 1.57 -6.97
N LEU A 50 -10.33 1.50 -5.78
CA LEU A 50 -11.75 1.16 -5.66
C LEU A 50 -12.69 2.20 -6.29
N ILE A 51 -12.32 3.48 -6.26
CA ILE A 51 -13.09 4.56 -6.88
C ILE A 51 -12.96 4.48 -8.41
N GLU A 52 -11.76 4.24 -8.93
CA GLU A 52 -11.52 4.06 -10.36
C GLU A 52 -12.29 2.84 -10.91
N ASP A 53 -12.23 1.71 -10.20
CA ASP A 53 -13.01 0.50 -10.50
C ASP A 53 -14.53 0.77 -10.49
N ALA A 54 -15.02 1.53 -9.52
CA ALA A 54 -16.43 1.88 -9.40
C ALA A 54 -16.90 2.94 -10.42
N SER A 55 -15.98 3.79 -10.91
CA SER A 55 -16.20 4.78 -11.97
C SER A 55 -16.33 4.13 -13.36
N GLY A 56 -15.89 2.89 -13.52
CA GLY A 56 -16.18 2.06 -14.70
C GLY A 56 -15.17 2.18 -15.84
N ASP A 57 -13.91 2.49 -15.57
CA ASP A 57 -12.87 2.37 -16.60
C ASP A 57 -12.54 0.89 -16.84
N LEU A 58 -13.03 0.38 -17.97
CA LEU A 58 -12.79 -0.98 -18.46
C LEU A 58 -11.35 -1.11 -18.97
N GLU A 59 -10.54 -1.91 -18.29
CA GLU A 59 -9.23 -2.31 -18.79
C GLU A 59 -9.41 -3.27 -19.99
N ALA A 60 -9.09 -2.79 -21.19
CA ALA A 60 -9.09 -3.60 -22.41
C ALA A 60 -7.87 -4.54 -22.42
N ILE A 61 -8.00 -5.71 -21.82
CA ILE A 61 -7.07 -6.82 -22.04
C ILE A 61 -7.15 -7.26 -23.51
N GLY A 62 -6.12 -6.93 -24.28
CA GLY A 62 -6.01 -7.29 -25.70
C GLY A 62 -5.99 -8.80 -25.88
N PHE A 63 -6.99 -9.33 -26.60
CA PHE A 63 -6.98 -10.72 -27.02
C PHE A 63 -6.00 -10.89 -28.18
N ASP A 64 -4.93 -11.66 -27.96
CA ASP A 64 -4.06 -12.10 -29.04
C ASP A 64 -4.83 -13.17 -29.84
N ILE A 65 -5.36 -12.78 -31.00
CA ILE A 65 -6.08 -13.69 -31.89
C ILE A 65 -5.00 -14.50 -32.62
N PRO A 66 -4.84 -15.82 -32.34
CA PRO A 66 -3.93 -16.63 -33.14
C PRO A 66 -4.51 -16.69 -34.55
N VAL A 67 -3.82 -16.05 -35.50
CA VAL A 67 -4.15 -16.11 -36.91
C VAL A 67 -4.17 -17.58 -37.30
N ARG A 68 -5.35 -18.11 -37.62
CA ARG A 68 -5.48 -19.47 -38.15
C ARG A 68 -4.78 -19.44 -39.50
N ALA A 69 -3.56 -19.99 -39.54
CA ALA A 69 -2.87 -20.25 -40.78
C ALA A 69 -3.82 -21.08 -41.64
N GLU A 70 -4.26 -20.51 -42.76
CA GLU A 70 -5.04 -21.20 -43.77
C GLU A 70 -4.16 -22.32 -44.32
N SER A 71 -4.25 -23.50 -43.69
CA SER A 71 -3.89 -24.75 -44.31
C SER A 71 -5.08 -25.20 -45.13
N ASP A 72 -5.06 -24.93 -46.43
CA ASP A 72 -5.66 -25.86 -47.38
C ASP A 72 -4.95 -25.75 -48.73
N GLY A 73 -4.13 -26.77 -49.02
CA GLY A 73 -3.94 -27.19 -50.41
C GLY A 73 -5.23 -27.84 -50.92
N PRO A 74 -5.32 -28.22 -52.20
CA PRO A 74 -4.61 -29.46 -52.55
C PRO A 74 -3.97 -29.50 -53.95
N SER A 75 -3.02 -30.44 -54.00
CA SER A 75 -2.47 -31.19 -55.13
C SER A 75 -3.36 -31.35 -56.37
N GLY A 76 -2.75 -31.33 -57.55
CA GLY A 76 -3.43 -31.77 -58.78
C GLY A 76 -2.58 -31.74 -60.05
N SER A 77 -1.78 -32.81 -60.22
CA SER A 77 -1.29 -33.48 -61.46
C SER A 77 -0.58 -32.68 -62.55
#